data_AF-A0A2I8A7V3-F1
#
_entry.id   AF-A0A2I8A7V3-F1
#
_cell.length_a   1.000
_cell.length_b   1.000
_cell.length_c   1.000
_cell.angle_alpha   90.00
_cell.angle_beta   90.00
_cell.angle_gamma   90.00
#
_symmetry.space_group_name_H-M   'P 1'
#
loop_
_entity.id
_entity.type
_entity.pdbx_description
1 polymer ?
#
loop_
_entity_poly.entity_id
_entity_poly.type
_entity_poly.pdbx_seq_one_letter_code
_entity_poly.pdbx_strand_id
1 'polypeptide(L)'
;MIKPSIKSVVLGTIIALSSSTIIASKVSLAQTRPNYVDLSPYQTSIKNQGSRNTCITFGAIAALEAAYKRAGYGDLDLSEQFLNHIGKTFWLHPNWSDILAKGEDGSETQVGVFGGGGGVGYIENLTRGFKVPSENLMPYRTTNYTVADHPHLANPWDSSFWNKQRRMSDINLDPRFLPTAALNADKYYSVQSFKRINPRSAVEIETALAQGKEVVWDTLLANTANPIWRPCSTGQANCPNGAHSMLIIGYDRRDPDPTKHYFLVKNSWGGGYTKIAYNYLQYGYDAGYIEAIKPPQRWYEVAFIGRWDINFDGWKGVLDIYHLPGYSQWIFAKSGVTTTDRRIGTFYDTSGKAFKVNGLVTGQTIRFYIDGRNPNARWDQIGNDREFSYTMVDNSGTIMAGSHKDPDGSRYGGYAKKQGLLASVSQTPRPLQPSSYLASWNTRFNNIQGNLTLSRQDNSFLSLTERSQYSGLTGVFQVGTTNYPAQALVSKLNPNEISIRIPAILGDPASTLESGDGQLLGRHLNHERGVVAGSAYYTNGKESGLVMVRN
;
A
#
# COMPACT_ATOMS: atom_id res chain seq x y z
N MET A 1 22.87 -11.82 62.47
CA MET A 1 22.12 -12.82 63.26
C MET A 1 21.16 -13.55 62.33
N ILE A 2 21.32 -14.88 62.24
CA ILE A 2 20.30 -15.93 61.99
C ILE A 2 19.69 -16.07 60.57
N LYS A 3 20.10 -17.17 59.90
CA LYS A 3 19.37 -17.94 58.86
C LYS A 3 18.20 -18.72 59.49
N PRO A 4 17.22 -19.21 58.68
CA PRO A 4 17.21 -20.65 58.32
C PRO A 4 16.87 -20.84 56.81
N SER A 5 17.42 -21.76 56.00
CA SER A 5 17.69 -23.21 56.07
C SER A 5 16.44 -24.11 56.13
N ILE A 6 16.01 -24.65 54.98
CA ILE A 6 15.53 -26.04 54.86
C ILE A 6 16.10 -26.66 53.56
N LYS A 7 16.74 -27.83 53.74
CA LYS A 7 17.17 -28.80 52.72
C LYS A 7 16.05 -29.79 52.43
N SER A 8 16.02 -30.38 51.24
CA SER A 8 15.84 -31.84 51.11
C SER A 8 16.43 -32.37 49.81
N VAL A 9 17.19 -33.44 49.99
CA VAL A 9 17.94 -34.25 49.03
C VAL A 9 17.05 -35.43 48.63
N VAL A 10 17.00 -35.78 47.34
CA VAL A 10 16.70 -37.15 46.92
C VAL A 10 17.72 -37.58 45.87
N LEU A 11 18.44 -38.65 46.25
CA LEU A 11 19.39 -39.44 45.50
C LEU A 11 18.63 -40.29 44.45
N GLY A 12 19.16 -40.37 43.22
CA GLY A 12 18.61 -41.22 42.17
C GLY A 12 19.68 -41.69 41.19
N THR A 13 20.34 -42.79 41.58
CA THR A 13 21.07 -43.82 40.83
C THR A 13 21.37 -43.57 39.34
N ILE A 14 22.67 -43.43 39.02
CA ILE A 14 23.21 -43.49 37.65
C ILE A 14 23.37 -44.97 37.26
N ILE A 15 22.56 -45.44 36.31
CA ILE A 15 22.83 -46.67 35.55
C ILE A 15 23.59 -46.25 34.29
N ALA A 16 24.87 -46.62 34.23
CA ALA A 16 25.68 -46.50 33.03
C ALA A 16 25.25 -47.56 32.00
N LEU A 17 24.49 -47.15 30.99
CA LEU A 17 24.29 -47.92 29.77
C LEU A 17 25.29 -47.43 28.72
N SER A 18 26.21 -48.32 28.37
CA SER A 18 27.20 -48.18 27.30
C SER A 18 26.55 -47.70 26.00
N SER A 19 26.96 -46.53 25.54
CA SER A 19 26.55 -45.98 24.25
C SER A 19 27.22 -46.75 23.12
N SER A 20 26.47 -47.64 22.48
CA SER A 20 26.84 -48.16 21.16
C SER A 20 26.68 -47.03 20.15
N THR A 21 27.81 -46.56 19.63
CA THR A 21 27.89 -45.60 18.53
C THR A 21 27.29 -46.23 17.27
N ILE A 22 26.01 -45.99 17.02
CA ILE A 22 25.43 -46.24 15.70
C ILE A 22 25.87 -45.08 14.81
N ILE A 23 26.86 -45.34 13.96
CA ILE A 23 27.18 -44.49 12.82
C ILE A 23 25.97 -44.58 11.88
N ALA A 24 25.00 -43.68 12.07
CA ALA A 24 23.94 -43.46 11.10
C ALA A 24 24.58 -42.81 9.87
N SER A 25 24.96 -43.65 8.92
CA SER A 25 25.29 -43.27 7.56
C SER A 25 24.13 -42.44 7.01
N LYS A 26 24.37 -41.13 6.79
CA LYS A 26 23.50 -40.25 5.99
C LYS A 26 23.54 -40.74 4.54
N VAL A 27 22.87 -41.84 4.26
CA VAL A 27 22.38 -42.11 2.91
C VAL A 27 21.22 -41.14 2.70
N SER A 28 21.51 -40.01 2.06
CA SER A 28 20.47 -39.17 1.47
C SER A 28 19.78 -40.02 0.40
N LEU A 29 18.71 -40.73 0.79
CA LEU A 29 17.75 -41.27 -0.17
C LEU A 29 17.22 -40.07 -0.94
N ALA A 30 17.74 -39.85 -2.15
CA ALA A 30 17.11 -38.97 -3.10
C ALA A 30 15.69 -39.48 -3.27
N GLN A 31 14.73 -38.82 -2.62
CA GLN A 31 13.34 -39.24 -2.65
C GLN A 31 12.93 -39.24 -4.12
N THR A 32 12.70 -40.44 -4.67
CA THR A 32 12.32 -40.60 -6.05
C THR A 32 11.04 -39.81 -6.27
N ARG A 33 11.12 -38.76 -7.09
CA ARG A 33 9.98 -37.90 -7.39
C ARG A 33 8.84 -38.75 -7.96
N PRO A 34 7.59 -38.55 -7.53
CA PRO A 34 6.48 -39.32 -8.06
C PRO A 34 6.40 -39.14 -9.57
N ASN A 35 5.84 -40.12 -10.28
CA ASN A 35 5.62 -40.04 -11.72
C ASN A 35 4.38 -39.21 -12.09
N TYR A 36 3.60 -38.78 -11.10
CA TYR A 36 2.42 -37.95 -11.28
C TYR A 36 2.21 -37.04 -10.06
N VAL A 37 1.92 -35.76 -10.33
CA VAL A 37 1.50 -34.77 -9.33
C VAL A 37 0.36 -33.97 -9.93
N ASP A 38 -0.69 -33.75 -9.15
CA ASP A 38 -1.84 -32.92 -9.53
C ASP A 38 -2.26 -32.04 -8.34
N LEU A 39 -2.02 -30.73 -8.47
CA LEU A 39 -2.40 -29.74 -7.48
C LEU A 39 -3.72 -29.02 -7.83
N SER A 40 -4.47 -29.50 -8.82
CA SER A 40 -5.79 -28.95 -9.17
C SER A 40 -6.79 -28.88 -7.99
N PRO A 41 -6.79 -29.76 -6.98
CA PRO A 41 -7.68 -29.61 -5.81
C PRO A 41 -7.44 -28.33 -5.01
N TYR A 42 -6.24 -27.74 -5.10
CA TYR A 42 -5.89 -26.49 -4.43
C TYR A 42 -6.08 -25.26 -5.32
N GLN A 43 -6.60 -25.43 -6.53
CA GLN A 43 -6.87 -24.32 -7.43
C GLN A 43 -8.28 -23.77 -7.20
N THR A 44 -8.41 -22.46 -7.34
CA THR A 44 -9.66 -21.74 -7.58
C THR A 44 -10.08 -21.92 -9.04
N SER A 45 -11.24 -21.38 -9.41
CA SER A 45 -11.75 -21.43 -10.79
C SER A 45 -10.75 -20.87 -11.82
N ILE A 46 -10.85 -21.34 -13.06
CA ILE A 46 -10.05 -20.84 -14.18
C ILE A 46 -10.64 -19.50 -14.62
N LYS A 47 -9.83 -18.44 -14.54
CA LYS A 47 -10.22 -17.08 -14.92
C LYS A 47 -9.82 -16.75 -16.37
N ASN A 48 -10.29 -15.61 -16.87
CA ASN A 48 -10.04 -15.16 -18.24
C ASN A 48 -9.55 -13.71 -18.28
N GLN A 49 -8.31 -13.51 -18.75
CA GLN A 49 -7.70 -12.19 -18.90
C GLN A 49 -8.31 -11.37 -20.04
N GLY A 50 -8.97 -12.03 -20.99
CA GLY A 50 -9.48 -11.44 -22.23
C GLY A 50 -8.40 -10.72 -23.04
N SER A 51 -8.71 -9.53 -23.55
CA SER A 51 -7.85 -8.82 -24.52
C SER A 51 -6.75 -7.95 -23.88
N ARG A 52 -6.55 -8.04 -22.56
CA ARG A 52 -5.82 -7.04 -21.74
C ARG A 52 -4.30 -7.24 -21.63
N ASN A 53 -3.77 -8.37 -22.09
CA ASN A 53 -2.34 -8.73 -21.94
C ASN A 53 -1.84 -8.70 -20.48
N THR A 54 -2.65 -9.19 -19.55
CA THR A 54 -2.42 -9.18 -18.08
C THR A 54 -2.10 -10.56 -17.51
N CYS A 55 -1.75 -11.55 -18.35
CA CYS A 55 -1.44 -12.94 -17.93
C CYS A 55 -0.51 -13.04 -16.71
N ILE A 56 0.45 -12.12 -16.60
CA ILE A 56 1.39 -12.00 -15.49
C ILE A 56 0.72 -11.88 -14.12
N THR A 57 -0.40 -11.15 -14.01
CA THR A 57 -1.10 -10.98 -12.73
C THR A 57 -1.92 -12.22 -12.42
N PHE A 58 -2.52 -12.86 -13.42
CA PHE A 58 -3.25 -14.11 -13.26
C PHE A 58 -2.36 -15.25 -12.76
N GLY A 59 -1.16 -15.40 -13.32
CA GLY A 59 -0.20 -16.40 -12.86
C GLY A 59 0.15 -16.20 -11.38
N ALA A 60 0.51 -14.96 -11.01
CA ALA A 60 0.87 -14.61 -9.63
C ALA A 60 -0.30 -14.75 -8.64
N ILE A 61 -1.51 -14.29 -9.01
CA ILE A 61 -2.70 -14.39 -8.16
C ILE A 61 -3.14 -15.84 -7.99
N ALA A 62 -3.14 -16.65 -9.04
CA ALA A 62 -3.51 -18.06 -8.93
C ALA A 62 -2.54 -18.83 -8.01
N ALA A 63 -1.24 -18.52 -8.06
CA ALA A 63 -0.26 -19.08 -7.11
C ALA A 63 -0.56 -18.64 -5.67
N LEU A 64 -0.92 -17.38 -5.48
CA LEU A 64 -1.24 -16.81 -4.17
C LEU A 64 -2.49 -17.48 -3.59
N GLU A 65 -3.59 -17.50 -4.35
CA GLU A 65 -4.85 -18.16 -3.96
C GLU A 65 -4.62 -19.62 -3.56
N ALA A 66 -3.85 -20.38 -4.35
CA ALA A 66 -3.54 -21.78 -4.04
C ALA A 66 -2.74 -21.93 -2.74
N ALA A 67 -1.77 -21.04 -2.50
CA ALA A 67 -0.99 -21.03 -1.27
C ALA A 67 -1.85 -20.74 -0.03
N TYR A 68 -2.79 -19.79 -0.10
CA TYR A 68 -3.73 -19.51 0.98
C TYR A 68 -4.75 -20.63 1.20
N LYS A 69 -5.25 -21.25 0.12
CA LYS A 69 -6.17 -22.40 0.22
C LYS A 69 -5.52 -23.56 0.97
N ARG A 70 -4.26 -23.89 0.64
CA ARG A 70 -3.47 -24.89 1.40
C ARG A 70 -3.23 -24.52 2.85
N ALA A 71 -3.08 -23.24 3.15
CA ALA A 71 -2.93 -22.75 4.52
C ALA A 71 -4.25 -22.69 5.31
N GLY A 72 -5.37 -23.17 4.74
CA GLY A 72 -6.65 -23.29 5.42
C GLY A 72 -7.54 -22.05 5.36
N TYR A 73 -7.22 -21.08 4.50
CA TYR A 73 -8.05 -19.87 4.34
C TYR A 73 -9.26 -20.06 3.40
N GLY A 74 -9.40 -21.26 2.83
CA GLY A 74 -10.49 -21.59 1.90
C GLY A 74 -10.25 -21.05 0.49
N ASP A 75 -11.32 -21.04 -0.31
CA ASP A 75 -11.30 -20.46 -1.65
C ASP A 75 -11.32 -18.94 -1.56
N LEU A 76 -10.28 -18.31 -2.10
CA LEU A 76 -10.18 -16.86 -2.24
C LEU A 76 -10.43 -16.46 -3.69
N ASP A 77 -11.00 -15.28 -3.89
CA ASP A 77 -11.08 -14.62 -5.19
C ASP A 77 -10.39 -13.27 -5.06
N LEU A 78 -9.11 -13.20 -5.46
CA LEU A 78 -8.25 -12.02 -5.28
C LEU A 78 -8.18 -11.19 -6.56
N SER A 79 -7.99 -9.88 -6.40
CA SER A 79 -8.10 -8.96 -7.53
C SER A 79 -6.86 -8.89 -8.42
N GLU A 80 -6.92 -9.53 -9.61
CA GLU A 80 -5.90 -9.35 -10.65
C GLU A 80 -5.84 -7.91 -11.16
N GLN A 81 -7.00 -7.25 -11.23
CA GLN A 81 -7.13 -5.88 -11.71
C GLN A 81 -6.41 -4.91 -10.78
N PHE A 82 -6.59 -5.06 -9.46
CA PHE A 82 -5.88 -4.27 -8.47
C PHE A 82 -4.36 -4.48 -8.59
N LEU A 83 -3.90 -5.73 -8.58
CA LEU A 83 -2.46 -6.03 -8.67
C LEU A 83 -1.83 -5.44 -9.94
N ASN A 84 -2.51 -5.53 -11.09
CA ASN A 84 -2.03 -4.91 -12.32
C ASN A 84 -1.93 -3.39 -12.18
N HIS A 85 -2.98 -2.77 -11.67
CA HIS A 85 -3.06 -1.32 -11.55
C HIS A 85 -1.98 -0.78 -10.62
N ILE A 86 -1.90 -1.29 -9.39
CA ILE A 86 -0.90 -0.82 -8.42
C ILE A 86 0.54 -1.19 -8.83
N GLY A 87 0.74 -2.31 -9.53
CA GLY A 87 2.05 -2.72 -10.05
C GLY A 87 2.65 -1.71 -11.00
N LYS A 88 1.80 -1.14 -11.86
CA LYS A 88 2.18 -0.12 -12.83
C LYS A 88 2.30 1.26 -12.18
N THR A 89 1.36 1.58 -11.30
CA THR A 89 1.32 2.89 -10.63
C THR A 89 2.47 3.07 -9.65
N PHE A 90 2.88 2.04 -8.92
CA PHE A 90 4.00 2.11 -7.96
C PHE A 90 5.38 1.83 -8.57
N TRP A 91 5.43 1.44 -9.85
CA TRP A 91 6.72 1.28 -10.52
C TRP A 91 7.36 2.66 -10.69
N LEU A 92 8.64 2.80 -10.34
CA LEU A 92 9.43 3.99 -10.64
C LEU A 92 10.49 3.69 -11.68
N HIS A 93 10.62 4.58 -12.67
CA HIS A 93 11.65 4.51 -13.69
C HIS A 93 13.04 4.65 -13.05
N PRO A 94 13.91 3.61 -13.14
CA PRO A 94 15.18 3.61 -12.42
C PRO A 94 16.21 4.58 -13.02
N ASN A 95 16.04 4.97 -14.29
CA ASN A 95 16.91 5.96 -14.91
C ASN A 95 16.36 7.37 -14.75
N TRP A 96 17.07 8.20 -13.98
CA TRP A 96 16.66 9.58 -13.69
C TRP A 96 16.81 10.50 -14.90
N SER A 97 17.81 10.29 -15.76
CA SER A 97 18.00 11.14 -16.95
C SER A 97 16.79 11.09 -17.88
N ASP A 98 16.16 9.93 -17.98
CA ASP A 98 15.00 9.71 -18.84
C ASP A 98 13.76 10.43 -18.30
N ILE A 99 13.65 10.59 -16.98
CA ILE A 99 12.59 11.39 -16.35
C ILE A 99 12.87 12.88 -16.55
N LEU A 100 14.11 13.32 -16.32
CA LEU A 100 14.52 14.72 -16.54
C LEU A 100 14.28 15.17 -17.97
N ALA A 101 14.54 14.31 -18.96
CA ALA A 101 14.31 14.58 -20.38
C ALA A 101 12.83 14.88 -20.72
N LYS A 102 11.88 14.48 -19.86
CA LYS A 102 10.44 14.75 -20.02
C LYS A 102 10.00 16.09 -19.40
N GLY A 103 10.91 16.79 -18.72
CA GLY A 103 10.70 18.09 -18.05
C GLY A 103 10.26 17.99 -16.59
N GLU A 104 9.83 19.11 -16.01
CA GLU A 104 9.51 19.24 -14.58
C GLU A 104 8.39 18.30 -14.10
N ASP A 105 7.35 18.10 -14.90
CA ASP A 105 6.29 17.10 -14.66
C ASP A 105 6.60 15.77 -15.38
N GLY A 106 7.87 15.41 -15.52
CA GLY A 106 8.29 14.17 -16.18
C GLY A 106 7.65 12.96 -15.52
N SER A 107 7.05 12.09 -16.33
CA SER A 107 6.46 10.84 -15.84
C SER A 107 7.52 9.86 -15.36
N GLU A 108 7.28 9.31 -14.18
CA GLU A 108 8.15 8.32 -13.53
C GLU A 108 7.49 6.96 -13.35
N THR A 109 6.16 6.88 -13.52
CA THR A 109 5.36 5.67 -13.34
C THR A 109 4.89 5.07 -14.67
N GLN A 110 4.04 4.04 -14.61
CA GLN A 110 3.31 3.49 -15.77
C GLN A 110 1.80 3.67 -15.57
N VAL A 111 1.03 3.59 -16.66
CA VAL A 111 -0.45 3.68 -16.61
C VAL A 111 -1.05 2.33 -16.20
N GLY A 112 -1.86 2.32 -15.14
CA GLY A 112 -2.39 1.14 -14.46
C GLY A 112 -3.33 0.25 -15.28
N VAL A 113 -3.91 0.79 -16.35
CA VAL A 113 -4.86 0.04 -17.18
C VAL A 113 -4.18 -0.89 -18.19
N PHE A 114 -2.91 -0.63 -18.53
CA PHE A 114 -2.17 -1.41 -19.51
C PHE A 114 -1.52 -2.65 -18.87
N GLY A 115 -1.46 -3.74 -19.63
CA GLY A 115 -0.82 -4.98 -19.23
C GLY A 115 0.70 -4.99 -19.42
N GLY A 116 1.29 -6.19 -19.42
CA GLY A 116 2.72 -6.44 -19.67
C GLY A 116 3.62 -6.39 -18.42
N GLY A 117 4.69 -7.19 -18.43
CA GLY A 117 5.60 -7.37 -17.28
C GLY A 117 6.04 -8.84 -17.15
N GLY A 118 6.26 -9.33 -15.92
CA GLY A 118 6.58 -10.73 -15.63
C GLY A 118 5.81 -11.24 -14.40
N GLY A 119 5.28 -12.46 -14.47
CA GLY A 119 4.47 -13.04 -13.40
C GLY A 119 5.30 -13.37 -12.17
N VAL A 120 6.53 -13.89 -12.35
CA VAL A 120 7.47 -14.11 -11.24
C VAL A 120 7.86 -12.78 -10.59
N GLY A 121 7.99 -11.72 -11.39
CA GLY A 121 8.19 -10.36 -10.89
C GLY A 121 7.05 -9.87 -10.00
N TYR A 122 5.81 -10.28 -10.26
CA TYR A 122 4.68 -9.97 -9.37
C TYR A 122 4.68 -10.78 -8.07
N ILE A 123 5.14 -12.05 -8.07
CA ILE A 123 5.41 -12.75 -6.81
C ILE A 123 6.46 -11.99 -5.99
N GLU A 124 7.54 -11.56 -6.64
CA GLU A 124 8.57 -10.78 -5.97
C GLU A 124 8.01 -9.48 -5.40
N ASN A 125 7.22 -8.71 -6.16
CA ASN A 125 6.52 -7.53 -5.66
C ASN A 125 5.70 -7.83 -4.40
N LEU A 126 4.95 -8.93 -4.37
CA LEU A 126 4.18 -9.35 -3.21
C LEU A 126 5.07 -9.62 -1.99
N THR A 127 6.28 -10.15 -2.18
CA THR A 127 7.25 -10.31 -1.08
C THR A 127 7.82 -8.99 -0.57
N ARG A 128 7.86 -7.97 -1.44
CA ARG A 128 8.41 -6.63 -1.19
C ARG A 128 7.37 -5.61 -0.74
N GLY A 129 6.23 -6.08 -0.23
CA GLY A 129 5.23 -5.24 0.42
C GLY A 129 3.97 -5.03 -0.37
N PHE A 130 3.88 -5.46 -1.65
CA PHE A 130 2.61 -5.45 -2.35
C PHE A 130 1.64 -6.39 -1.65
N LYS A 131 0.37 -5.98 -1.63
CA LYS A 131 -0.73 -6.78 -1.12
C LYS A 131 -1.93 -6.61 -2.04
N VAL A 132 -2.85 -7.56 -2.03
CA VAL A 132 -3.98 -7.60 -2.96
C VAL A 132 -5.28 -7.77 -2.17
N PRO A 133 -6.34 -6.99 -2.44
CA PRO A 133 -7.66 -7.20 -1.85
C PRO A 133 -8.43 -8.31 -2.58
N SER A 134 -9.64 -8.59 -2.12
CA SER A 134 -10.58 -9.44 -2.85
C SER A 134 -11.04 -8.81 -4.17
N GLU A 135 -11.36 -9.65 -5.15
CA GLU A 135 -11.82 -9.31 -6.50
C GLU A 135 -13.06 -8.41 -6.48
N ASN A 136 -13.99 -8.65 -5.56
CA ASN A 136 -15.22 -7.85 -5.45
C ASN A 136 -14.99 -6.35 -5.16
N LEU A 137 -13.82 -5.95 -4.65
CA LEU A 137 -13.49 -4.54 -4.38
C LEU A 137 -12.94 -3.81 -5.60
N MET A 138 -12.37 -4.54 -6.56
CA MET A 138 -11.90 -4.01 -7.84
C MET A 138 -12.03 -5.11 -8.91
N PRO A 139 -13.24 -5.34 -9.44
CA PRO A 139 -13.51 -6.44 -10.35
C PRO A 139 -12.69 -6.36 -11.62
N TYR A 140 -12.29 -7.52 -12.13
CA TYR A 140 -11.53 -7.65 -13.35
C TYR A 140 -12.37 -7.33 -14.59
N ARG A 141 -11.73 -6.60 -15.51
CA ARG A 141 -12.31 -6.27 -16.81
C ARG A 141 -11.58 -7.05 -17.90
N THR A 142 -12.32 -7.89 -18.62
CA THR A 142 -11.80 -8.75 -19.68
C THR A 142 -11.56 -8.03 -21.02
N THR A 143 -12.17 -6.87 -21.24
CA THR A 143 -12.00 -6.08 -22.46
C THR A 143 -11.06 -4.91 -22.25
N ASN A 144 -10.35 -4.50 -23.29
CA ASN A 144 -9.50 -3.31 -23.26
C ASN A 144 -10.28 -2.07 -22.82
N TYR A 145 -9.61 -1.21 -22.06
CA TYR A 145 -10.10 0.14 -21.81
C TYR A 145 -9.95 0.98 -23.07
N THR A 146 -10.91 1.87 -23.30
CA THR A 146 -11.04 2.68 -24.50
C THR A 146 -11.32 4.13 -24.16
N VAL A 147 -11.44 4.98 -25.18
CA VAL A 147 -11.83 6.40 -25.04
C VAL A 147 -13.17 6.61 -24.35
N ALA A 148 -14.08 5.62 -24.40
CA ALA A 148 -15.35 5.67 -23.69
C ALA A 148 -15.17 5.61 -22.17
N ASP A 149 -14.07 5.00 -21.70
CA ASP A 149 -13.74 4.93 -20.28
C ASP A 149 -13.03 6.19 -19.81
N HIS A 150 -12.07 6.69 -20.60
CA HIS A 150 -11.40 7.95 -20.34
C HIS A 150 -10.76 8.52 -21.62
N PRO A 151 -10.91 9.82 -21.93
CA PRO A 151 -10.41 10.42 -23.18
C PRO A 151 -8.93 10.18 -23.47
N HIS A 152 -8.09 10.20 -22.42
CA HIS A 152 -6.64 9.94 -22.54
C HIS A 152 -6.30 8.58 -23.17
N LEU A 153 -7.20 7.60 -23.11
CA LEU A 153 -7.00 6.26 -23.67
C LEU A 153 -7.15 6.22 -25.20
N ALA A 154 -7.34 7.36 -25.85
CA ALA A 154 -7.07 7.52 -27.28
C ALA A 154 -5.58 7.32 -27.61
N ASN A 155 -4.70 7.43 -26.60
CA ASN A 155 -3.26 7.33 -26.76
C ASN A 155 -2.78 5.92 -26.42
N PRO A 156 -1.97 5.28 -27.29
CA PRO A 156 -1.34 3.99 -26.97
C PRO A 156 -0.34 4.15 -25.82
N TRP A 157 0.05 3.03 -25.22
CA TRP A 157 0.88 2.99 -24.01
C TRP A 157 2.27 3.62 -24.17
N ASP A 158 2.81 3.65 -25.39
CA ASP A 158 4.13 4.16 -25.77
C ASP A 158 4.10 5.60 -26.29
N SER A 159 2.91 6.23 -26.32
CA SER A 159 2.76 7.62 -26.78
C SER A 159 3.49 8.61 -25.88
N SER A 160 4.14 9.61 -26.49
CA SER A 160 4.71 10.77 -25.79
C SER A 160 3.67 11.59 -25.03
N PHE A 161 2.38 11.36 -25.29
CA PHE A 161 1.28 11.86 -24.47
C PHE A 161 1.52 11.55 -22.98
N TRP A 162 2.04 10.37 -22.65
CA TRP A 162 2.30 9.93 -21.28
C TRP A 162 3.59 10.48 -20.68
N ASN A 163 4.33 11.36 -21.36
CA ASN A 163 5.54 11.97 -20.79
C ASN A 163 5.28 12.87 -19.57
N LYS A 164 4.02 13.22 -19.30
CA LYS A 164 3.61 14.03 -18.15
C LYS A 164 3.00 13.15 -17.06
N GLN A 165 3.55 13.23 -15.84
CA GLN A 165 3.05 12.47 -14.70
C GLN A 165 1.59 12.79 -14.41
N ARG A 166 1.18 14.07 -14.55
CA ARG A 166 -0.22 14.46 -14.35
C ARG A 166 -1.19 13.65 -15.19
N ARG A 167 -0.84 13.40 -16.46
CA ARG A 167 -1.69 12.65 -17.40
C ARG A 167 -1.82 11.18 -17.02
N MET A 168 -0.74 10.57 -16.54
CA MET A 168 -0.78 9.21 -15.98
C MET A 168 -1.65 9.17 -14.72
N SER A 169 -1.47 10.14 -13.82
CA SER A 169 -2.24 10.26 -12.57
C SER A 169 -3.73 10.49 -12.81
N ASP A 170 -4.12 11.20 -13.88
CA ASP A 170 -5.53 11.37 -14.27
C ASP A 170 -6.24 10.04 -14.55
N ILE A 171 -5.51 8.98 -14.95
CA ILE A 171 -6.04 7.61 -15.05
C ILE A 171 -5.80 6.85 -13.75
N ASN A 172 -4.56 6.85 -13.25
CA ASN A 172 -4.14 5.99 -12.16
C ASN A 172 -4.86 6.29 -10.84
N LEU A 173 -5.28 7.54 -10.63
CA LEU A 173 -5.90 8.02 -9.40
C LEU A 173 -7.40 8.29 -9.56
N ASP A 174 -7.97 8.04 -10.75
CA ASP A 174 -9.39 8.19 -10.99
C ASP A 174 -10.17 7.04 -10.31
N PRO A 175 -11.18 7.33 -9.47
CA PRO A 175 -11.95 6.32 -8.74
C PRO A 175 -12.63 5.26 -9.61
N ARG A 176 -12.84 5.52 -10.91
CA ARG A 176 -13.36 4.54 -11.88
C ARG A 176 -12.37 3.42 -12.18
N PHE A 177 -11.07 3.70 -12.05
CA PHE A 177 -10.00 2.73 -12.25
C PHE A 177 -9.39 2.27 -10.93
N LEU A 178 -9.40 3.10 -9.88
CA LEU A 178 -8.89 2.75 -8.54
C LEU A 178 -9.92 3.11 -7.46
N PRO A 179 -10.92 2.26 -7.21
CA PRO A 179 -11.99 2.56 -6.28
C PRO A 179 -11.47 2.75 -4.84
N THR A 180 -12.04 3.72 -4.12
CA THR A 180 -11.70 3.96 -2.71
C THR A 180 -11.99 2.74 -1.82
N ALA A 181 -12.97 1.91 -2.18
CA ALA A 181 -13.24 0.66 -1.47
C ALA A 181 -12.04 -0.32 -1.52
N ALA A 182 -11.36 -0.41 -2.66
CA ALA A 182 -10.17 -1.25 -2.83
C ALA A 182 -8.94 -0.70 -2.07
N LEU A 183 -8.88 0.62 -1.80
CA LEU A 183 -7.82 1.25 -1.01
C LEU A 183 -8.06 1.20 0.51
N ASN A 184 -9.27 0.84 0.94
CA ASN A 184 -9.66 0.76 2.34
C ASN A 184 -10.12 -0.64 2.75
N ALA A 185 -9.68 -1.67 2.03
CA ALA A 185 -10.08 -3.04 2.32
C ALA A 185 -9.62 -3.46 3.73
N ASP A 186 -10.45 -4.25 4.42
CA ASP A 186 -10.10 -4.74 5.76
C ASP A 186 -9.00 -5.80 5.72
N LYS A 187 -8.87 -6.51 4.60
CA LYS A 187 -7.89 -7.58 4.40
C LYS A 187 -7.21 -7.44 3.05
N TYR A 188 -5.88 -7.55 3.09
CA TYR A 188 -5.05 -7.75 1.93
C TYR A 188 -4.17 -8.98 2.10
N TYR A 189 -3.88 -9.63 0.98
CA TYR A 189 -3.16 -10.88 0.87
C TYR A 189 -1.80 -10.63 0.21
N SER A 190 -0.75 -11.26 0.75
CA SER A 190 0.64 -11.02 0.35
C SER A 190 1.51 -12.25 0.58
N VAL A 191 2.76 -12.19 0.11
CA VAL A 191 3.75 -13.26 0.16
C VAL A 191 4.81 -12.93 1.21
N GLN A 192 5.24 -13.91 1.99
CA GLN A 192 6.35 -13.76 2.93
C GLN A 192 7.69 -14.07 2.26
N SER A 193 7.77 -15.17 1.53
CA SER A 193 8.97 -15.57 0.80
C SER A 193 8.62 -16.35 -0.46
N PHE A 194 9.53 -16.30 -1.42
CA PHE A 194 9.44 -17.01 -2.68
C PHE A 194 10.82 -17.48 -3.12
N LYS A 195 10.84 -18.44 -4.04
CA LYS A 195 12.07 -18.96 -4.61
C LYS A 195 12.00 -18.94 -6.13
N ARG A 196 13.02 -18.33 -6.76
CA ARG A 196 13.28 -18.45 -8.21
C ARG A 196 13.98 -19.78 -8.50
N ILE A 197 13.63 -20.39 -9.63
CA ILE A 197 14.22 -21.65 -10.11
C ILE A 197 14.57 -21.53 -11.59
N ASN A 198 15.33 -22.47 -12.13
CA ASN A 198 15.61 -22.49 -13.57
C ASN A 198 14.32 -22.78 -14.35
N PRO A 199 13.85 -21.85 -15.20
CA PRO A 199 12.58 -21.98 -15.91
C PRO A 199 12.56 -23.07 -16.98
N ARG A 200 13.73 -23.63 -17.31
CA ARG A 200 13.90 -24.70 -18.29
C ARG A 200 14.19 -26.06 -17.64
N SER A 201 14.33 -26.09 -16.31
CA SER A 201 14.66 -27.30 -15.56
C SER A 201 13.40 -28.04 -15.16
N ALA A 202 13.05 -29.07 -15.93
CA ALA A 202 12.00 -30.01 -15.54
C ALA A 202 12.24 -30.57 -14.14
N VAL A 203 13.51 -30.76 -13.75
CA VAL A 203 13.86 -31.31 -12.45
C VAL A 203 13.45 -30.41 -11.30
N GLU A 204 13.78 -29.13 -11.38
CA GLU A 204 13.44 -28.15 -10.35
C GLU A 204 11.94 -27.89 -10.28
N ILE A 205 11.26 -27.81 -11.44
CA ILE A 205 9.81 -27.62 -11.51
C ILE A 205 9.07 -28.81 -10.87
N GLU A 206 9.40 -30.04 -11.26
CA GLU A 206 8.81 -31.25 -10.66
C GLU A 206 9.09 -31.33 -9.14
N THR A 207 10.27 -30.91 -8.71
CA THR A 207 10.62 -30.89 -7.27
C THR A 207 9.73 -29.92 -6.49
N ALA A 208 9.47 -28.73 -7.03
CA ALA A 208 8.55 -27.77 -6.41
C ALA A 208 7.12 -28.32 -6.34
N LEU A 209 6.64 -28.90 -7.45
CA LEU A 209 5.31 -29.47 -7.55
C LEU A 209 5.12 -30.65 -6.58
N ALA A 210 6.11 -31.54 -6.46
CA ALA A 210 6.09 -32.65 -5.50
C ALA A 210 6.07 -32.18 -4.04
N GLN A 211 6.47 -30.94 -3.76
CA GLN A 211 6.36 -30.29 -2.45
C GLN A 211 5.02 -29.54 -2.27
N GLY A 212 4.09 -29.66 -3.22
CA GLY A 212 2.80 -28.96 -3.19
C GLY A 212 2.91 -27.47 -3.50
N LYS A 213 3.91 -27.05 -4.29
CA LYS A 213 4.14 -25.64 -4.65
C LYS A 213 3.97 -25.46 -6.15
N GLU A 214 2.97 -24.70 -6.57
CA GLU A 214 2.78 -24.32 -7.96
C GLU A 214 3.87 -23.36 -8.42
N VAL A 215 4.22 -23.45 -9.70
CA VAL A 215 5.31 -22.66 -10.29
C VAL A 215 4.72 -21.66 -11.28
N VAL A 216 4.84 -20.37 -10.96
CA VAL A 216 4.60 -19.32 -11.96
C VAL A 216 5.73 -19.38 -12.97
N TRP A 217 5.35 -19.42 -14.24
CA TRP A 217 6.27 -19.67 -15.35
C TRP A 217 6.04 -18.63 -16.44
N ASP A 218 7.05 -17.80 -16.65
CA ASP A 218 7.08 -16.81 -17.71
C ASP A 218 7.81 -17.39 -18.92
N THR A 219 7.16 -17.33 -20.08
CA THR A 219 7.54 -18.11 -21.26
C THR A 219 7.24 -17.37 -22.56
N LEU A 220 7.97 -17.72 -23.63
CA LEU A 220 7.55 -17.33 -24.97
C LEU A 220 6.46 -18.29 -25.47
N LEU A 221 5.39 -17.73 -26.04
CA LEU A 221 4.31 -18.54 -26.61
C LEU A 221 4.78 -19.15 -27.92
N ALA A 222 4.70 -20.48 -28.01
CA ALA A 222 5.01 -21.28 -29.20
C ALA A 222 3.76 -22.08 -29.63
N ASN A 223 3.91 -23.17 -30.38
CA ASN A 223 2.79 -23.91 -30.97
C ASN A 223 1.78 -24.44 -29.92
N THR A 224 0.57 -23.87 -29.94
CA THR A 224 -0.57 -24.17 -29.05
C THR A 224 -1.67 -25.00 -29.70
N ALA A 225 -1.51 -25.42 -30.96
CA ALA A 225 -2.57 -26.08 -31.73
C ALA A 225 -2.82 -27.55 -31.33
N ASN A 226 -1.89 -28.16 -30.61
CA ASN A 226 -1.96 -29.56 -30.19
C ASN A 226 -2.58 -29.71 -28.80
N PRO A 227 -3.23 -30.86 -28.47
CA PRO A 227 -3.74 -31.12 -27.12
C PRO A 227 -2.68 -31.05 -26.03
N ILE A 228 -1.42 -31.32 -26.39
CA ILE A 228 -0.22 -31.04 -25.59
C ILE A 228 0.60 -30.04 -26.40
N TRP A 229 0.83 -28.83 -25.87
CA TRP A 229 1.61 -27.81 -26.56
C TRP A 229 3.06 -28.29 -26.75
N ARG A 230 3.59 -28.06 -27.94
CA ARG A 230 4.90 -28.56 -28.37
C ARG A 230 5.74 -27.44 -28.98
N PRO A 231 7.07 -27.59 -29.01
CA PRO A 231 7.92 -26.62 -29.68
C PRO A 231 7.54 -26.38 -31.13
N CYS A 232 7.93 -25.21 -31.63
CA CYS A 232 7.78 -24.86 -33.04
C CYS A 232 8.50 -25.90 -33.91
N SER A 233 7.92 -26.25 -35.05
CA SER A 233 8.64 -27.02 -36.06
C SER A 233 9.76 -26.17 -36.66
N THR A 234 10.85 -26.80 -37.11
CA THR A 234 11.94 -26.11 -37.81
C THR A 234 11.38 -25.32 -39.00
N GLY A 235 11.72 -24.03 -39.08
CA GLY A 235 11.25 -23.14 -40.15
C GLY A 235 9.80 -22.65 -40.00
N GLN A 236 9.12 -22.94 -38.89
CA GLN A 236 7.77 -22.41 -38.66
C GLN A 236 7.81 -20.88 -38.50
N ALA A 237 7.22 -20.18 -39.47
CA ALA A 237 7.12 -18.73 -39.42
C ALA A 237 6.30 -18.26 -38.20
N ASN A 238 6.69 -17.13 -37.62
CA ASN A 238 6.03 -16.52 -36.46
C ASN A 238 5.87 -17.50 -35.29
N CYS A 239 6.95 -18.19 -34.92
CA CYS A 239 6.97 -19.08 -33.76
C CYS A 239 8.38 -19.07 -33.14
N PRO A 240 8.55 -18.66 -31.87
CA PRO A 240 7.51 -18.20 -30.94
C PRO A 240 6.88 -16.83 -31.32
N ASN A 241 5.64 -16.59 -30.90
CA ASN A 241 4.80 -15.43 -31.29
C ASN A 241 4.21 -14.63 -30.12
N GLY A 242 4.94 -14.52 -29.02
CA GLY A 242 4.54 -13.64 -27.93
C GLY A 242 5.22 -14.03 -26.63
N ALA A 243 4.93 -13.25 -25.59
CA ALA A 243 5.29 -13.58 -24.22
C ALA A 243 4.01 -13.89 -23.43
N HIS A 244 4.10 -14.83 -22.51
CA HIS A 244 2.98 -15.27 -21.69
C HIS A 244 3.45 -15.67 -20.30
N SER A 245 2.53 -15.67 -19.34
CA SER A 245 2.77 -16.12 -17.98
C SER A 245 1.63 -17.04 -17.56
N MET A 246 1.99 -18.20 -17.00
CA MET A 246 1.03 -19.23 -16.59
C MET A 246 1.46 -19.86 -15.27
N LEU A 247 0.58 -20.69 -14.69
CA LEU A 247 0.88 -21.44 -13.47
C LEU A 247 0.97 -22.94 -13.76
N ILE A 248 2.16 -23.52 -13.58
CA ILE A 248 2.32 -24.98 -13.62
C ILE A 248 1.83 -25.55 -12.29
N ILE A 249 0.90 -26.51 -12.36
CA ILE A 249 0.20 -27.08 -11.20
C ILE A 249 0.38 -28.60 -11.07
N GLY A 250 1.10 -29.24 -11.98
CA GLY A 250 1.28 -30.69 -11.95
C GLY A 250 2.06 -31.22 -13.13
N TYR A 251 2.25 -32.52 -13.15
CA TYR A 251 2.88 -33.24 -14.26
C TYR A 251 2.44 -34.71 -14.28
N ASP A 252 2.53 -35.34 -15.44
CA ASP A 252 2.21 -36.76 -15.64
C ASP A 252 3.24 -37.42 -16.55
N ARG A 253 3.95 -38.41 -15.99
CA ARG A 253 4.94 -39.27 -16.64
C ARG A 253 4.52 -40.74 -16.64
N ARG A 254 3.24 -41.03 -16.40
CA ARG A 254 2.75 -42.42 -16.27
C ARG A 254 2.63 -43.14 -17.62
N ASP A 255 2.48 -42.40 -18.72
CA ASP A 255 2.45 -43.01 -20.04
C ASP A 255 3.82 -43.64 -20.36
N PRO A 256 3.89 -44.89 -20.86
CA PRO A 256 5.17 -45.50 -21.24
C PRO A 256 5.89 -44.76 -22.38
N ASP A 257 5.17 -44.00 -23.21
CA ASP A 257 5.73 -43.16 -24.26
C ASP A 257 6.10 -41.77 -23.71
N PRO A 258 7.40 -41.42 -23.60
CA PRO A 258 7.83 -40.13 -23.07
C PRO A 258 7.36 -38.94 -23.89
N THR A 259 6.99 -39.14 -25.15
CA THR A 259 6.48 -38.05 -25.99
C THR A 259 5.08 -37.60 -25.55
N LYS A 260 4.37 -38.43 -24.78
CA LYS A 260 3.06 -38.14 -24.19
C LYS A 260 3.15 -37.61 -22.75
N HIS A 261 4.35 -37.49 -22.18
CA HIS A 261 4.54 -36.85 -20.87
C HIS A 261 4.24 -35.35 -20.97
N TYR A 262 3.62 -34.79 -19.94
CA TYR A 262 3.26 -33.38 -19.92
C TYR A 262 3.30 -32.76 -18.52
N PHE A 263 3.44 -31.44 -18.49
CA PHE A 263 3.08 -30.61 -17.35
C PHE A 263 1.63 -30.15 -17.49
N LEU A 264 0.92 -30.10 -16.37
CA LEU A 264 -0.42 -29.55 -16.25
C LEU A 264 -0.34 -28.08 -15.85
N VAL A 265 -1.03 -27.21 -16.59
CA VAL A 265 -0.89 -25.76 -16.50
C VAL A 265 -2.26 -25.08 -16.37
N LYS A 266 -2.40 -24.22 -15.36
CA LYS A 266 -3.52 -23.28 -15.24
C LYS A 266 -3.19 -22.03 -16.05
N ASN A 267 -3.91 -21.85 -17.15
CA ASN A 267 -3.83 -20.69 -18.03
C ASN A 267 -4.96 -19.69 -17.72
N SER A 268 -4.88 -18.48 -18.24
CA SER A 268 -5.80 -17.36 -18.01
C SER A 268 -6.60 -16.97 -19.26
N TRP A 269 -6.92 -17.92 -20.13
CA TRP A 269 -7.75 -17.69 -21.34
C TRP A 269 -9.17 -18.26 -21.20
N GLY A 270 -9.59 -18.60 -19.98
CA GLY A 270 -10.77 -19.42 -19.74
C GLY A 270 -10.56 -20.91 -20.08
N GLY A 271 -11.60 -21.72 -19.93
CA GLY A 271 -11.58 -23.15 -20.26
C GLY A 271 -10.99 -24.04 -19.16
N GLY A 272 -10.39 -25.17 -19.57
CA GLY A 272 -9.77 -26.17 -18.69
C GLY A 272 -8.25 -26.02 -18.57
N TYR A 273 -7.61 -26.95 -17.87
CA TYR A 273 -6.15 -26.97 -17.75
C TYR A 273 -5.48 -27.28 -19.09
N THR A 274 -4.41 -26.55 -19.38
CA THR A 274 -3.55 -26.74 -20.55
C THR A 274 -2.48 -27.79 -20.25
N LYS A 275 -2.08 -28.56 -21.27
CA LYS A 275 -0.96 -29.49 -21.17
C LYS A 275 0.19 -28.98 -22.02
N ILE A 276 1.40 -28.98 -21.47
CA ILE A 276 2.61 -28.62 -22.21
C ILE A 276 3.62 -29.78 -22.16
N ALA A 277 4.29 -30.05 -23.27
CA ALA A 277 5.31 -31.09 -23.33
C ALA A 277 6.56 -30.67 -22.54
N TYR A 278 7.35 -31.64 -22.09
CA TYR A 278 8.60 -31.36 -21.34
C TYR A 278 9.60 -30.52 -22.13
N ASN A 279 9.73 -30.76 -23.44
CA ASN A 279 10.59 -29.98 -24.31
C ASN A 279 10.03 -28.57 -24.63
N TYR A 280 8.81 -28.25 -24.22
CA TYR A 280 8.25 -26.91 -24.30
C TYR A 280 8.88 -25.95 -23.27
N LEU A 281 9.44 -26.49 -22.19
CA LEU A 281 10.11 -25.69 -21.14
C LEU A 281 11.29 -24.86 -21.66
N GLN A 282 11.84 -25.19 -22.83
CA GLN A 282 12.93 -24.41 -23.45
C GLN A 282 12.59 -22.94 -23.69
N TYR A 283 11.30 -22.59 -23.81
CA TYR A 283 10.83 -21.22 -23.99
C TYR A 283 10.71 -20.43 -22.67
N GLY A 284 10.88 -21.11 -21.53
CA GLY A 284 10.87 -20.48 -20.23
C GLY A 284 12.04 -19.50 -20.09
N TYR A 285 11.75 -18.32 -19.56
CA TYR A 285 12.75 -17.30 -19.24
C TYR A 285 12.68 -16.81 -17.79
N ASP A 286 11.59 -17.09 -17.06
CA ASP A 286 11.53 -16.90 -15.61
C ASP A 286 10.63 -17.93 -14.95
N ALA A 287 10.97 -18.37 -13.74
CA ALA A 287 10.16 -19.29 -12.97
C ALA A 287 10.35 -19.09 -11.47
N GLY A 288 9.26 -19.22 -10.71
CA GLY A 288 9.33 -19.19 -9.26
C GLY A 288 8.06 -19.67 -8.59
N TYR A 289 8.17 -19.98 -7.31
CA TYR A 289 7.06 -20.44 -6.48
C TYR A 289 7.07 -19.75 -5.12
N ILE A 290 5.88 -19.67 -4.51
CA ILE A 290 5.69 -19.13 -3.17
C ILE A 290 6.14 -20.17 -2.14
N GLU A 291 6.99 -19.76 -1.19
CA GLU A 291 7.44 -20.61 -0.08
C GLU A 291 6.60 -20.42 1.17
N ALA A 292 6.22 -19.18 1.46
CA ALA A 292 5.39 -18.82 2.59
C ALA A 292 4.52 -17.60 2.29
N ILE A 293 3.32 -17.58 2.87
CA ILE A 293 2.39 -16.45 2.83
C ILE A 293 2.47 -15.64 4.13
N LYS A 294 2.04 -14.38 4.10
CA LYS A 294 1.77 -13.61 5.32
C LYS A 294 0.31 -13.81 5.75
N PRO A 295 -0.05 -13.72 7.03
CA PRO A 295 -1.46 -13.62 7.41
C PRO A 295 -2.14 -12.41 6.74
N PRO A 296 -3.42 -12.52 6.33
CA PRO A 296 -4.16 -11.39 5.77
C PRO A 296 -4.24 -10.26 6.78
N GLN A 297 -3.99 -9.03 6.32
CA GLN A 297 -3.93 -7.87 7.20
C GLN A 297 -4.37 -6.60 6.47
N ARG A 298 -4.72 -5.58 7.22
CA ARG A 298 -4.99 -4.25 6.65
C ARG A 298 -3.71 -3.63 6.07
N TRP A 299 -3.89 -2.73 5.10
CA TRP A 299 -2.81 -1.97 4.49
C TRP A 299 -3.09 -0.48 4.62
N TYR A 300 -2.82 0.08 5.79
CA TYR A 300 -3.17 1.47 6.10
C TYR A 300 -2.52 2.46 5.13
N GLU A 301 -1.29 2.17 4.70
CA GLU A 301 -0.51 3.04 3.84
C GLU A 301 -1.15 3.23 2.46
N VAL A 302 -1.81 2.20 1.91
CA VAL A 302 -2.42 2.28 0.57
C VAL A 302 -3.60 3.25 0.52
N ALA A 303 -4.23 3.55 1.66
CA ALA A 303 -5.32 4.51 1.75
C ALA A 303 -4.87 5.95 1.39
N PHE A 304 -3.56 6.24 1.46
CA PHE A 304 -3.01 7.52 1.03
C PHE A 304 -2.99 7.70 -0.49
N ILE A 305 -3.02 6.62 -1.27
CA ILE A 305 -3.03 6.73 -2.73
C ILE A 305 -4.29 7.46 -3.20
N GLY A 306 -4.11 8.43 -4.08
CA GLY A 306 -5.20 9.22 -4.63
C GLY A 306 -4.79 10.65 -4.95
N ARG A 307 -5.72 11.37 -5.57
CA ARG A 307 -5.64 12.81 -5.79
C ARG A 307 -6.24 13.53 -4.60
N TRP A 308 -5.50 14.47 -4.03
CA TRP A 308 -5.89 15.20 -2.83
C TRP A 308 -5.89 16.71 -3.05
N ASP A 309 -7.03 17.35 -2.85
CA ASP A 309 -7.10 18.81 -2.72
C ASP A 309 -6.54 19.17 -1.34
N ILE A 310 -5.38 19.81 -1.33
CA ILE A 310 -4.65 20.17 -0.10
C ILE A 310 -4.80 21.66 0.18
N ASN A 311 -4.97 21.99 1.46
CA ASN A 311 -4.94 23.35 1.97
C ASN A 311 -4.07 23.40 3.22
N PHE A 312 -3.00 24.19 3.15
CA PHE A 312 -2.06 24.37 4.24
C PHE A 312 -1.82 25.86 4.42
N ASP A 313 -2.34 26.38 5.53
CA ASP A 313 -2.37 27.82 5.82
C ASP A 313 -2.82 28.70 4.64
N GLY A 314 -3.89 28.31 3.93
CA GLY A 314 -4.41 29.10 2.80
C GLY A 314 -3.83 28.78 1.44
N TRP A 315 -2.65 28.18 1.41
CA TRP A 315 -2.03 27.72 0.18
C TRP A 315 -2.76 26.47 -0.29
N LYS A 316 -3.27 26.54 -1.52
CA LYS A 316 -4.10 25.50 -2.13
C LYS A 316 -3.35 24.84 -3.27
N GLY A 317 -3.69 23.58 -3.53
CA GLY A 317 -3.21 22.86 -4.69
C GLY A 317 -3.72 21.43 -4.70
N VAL A 318 -3.15 20.63 -5.58
CA VAL A 318 -3.50 19.22 -5.77
C VAL A 318 -2.28 18.38 -5.48
N LEU A 319 -2.35 17.52 -4.47
CA LEU A 319 -1.34 16.51 -4.17
C LEU A 319 -1.78 15.17 -4.77
N ASP A 320 -1.14 14.77 -5.86
CA ASP A 320 -1.30 13.44 -6.44
C ASP A 320 -0.33 12.48 -5.74
N ILE A 321 -0.86 11.59 -4.90
CA ILE A 321 -0.10 10.50 -4.28
C ILE A 321 -0.30 9.24 -5.12
N TYR A 322 0.75 8.84 -5.84
CA TYR A 322 0.72 7.69 -6.75
C TYR A 322 1.77 6.63 -6.41
N HIS A 323 2.58 6.82 -5.36
CA HIS A 323 3.60 5.87 -4.97
C HIS A 323 3.69 5.74 -3.44
N LEU A 324 4.07 4.56 -2.97
CA LEU A 324 4.46 4.35 -1.59
C LEU A 324 5.98 4.20 -1.49
N PRO A 325 6.68 5.00 -0.67
CA PRO A 325 8.12 4.90 -0.47
C PRO A 325 8.58 3.48 -0.12
N GLY A 326 9.74 3.09 -0.65
CA GLY A 326 10.38 1.79 -0.43
C GLY A 326 9.98 0.68 -1.42
N TYR A 327 8.87 0.83 -2.14
CA TYR A 327 8.34 -0.22 -3.02
C TYR A 327 9.19 -0.44 -4.29
N SER A 328 9.81 0.62 -4.81
CA SER A 328 10.73 0.54 -5.96
C SER A 328 12.18 0.29 -5.57
N GLN A 329 12.47 0.12 -4.27
CA GLN A 329 13.83 -0.10 -3.77
C GLN A 329 14.55 -1.28 -4.43
N TRP A 330 13.81 -2.38 -4.67
CA TRP A 330 14.37 -3.58 -5.28
C TRP A 330 14.58 -3.40 -6.81
N ILE A 331 13.72 -2.62 -7.47
CA ILE A 331 13.85 -2.27 -8.90
C ILE A 331 15.14 -1.47 -9.09
N PHE A 332 15.36 -0.47 -8.23
CA PHE A 332 16.59 0.32 -8.21
C PHE A 332 17.82 -0.58 -8.04
N ALA A 333 17.82 -1.47 -7.05
CA ALA A 333 18.92 -2.40 -6.83
C ALA A 333 19.19 -3.28 -8.06
N LYS A 334 18.14 -3.81 -8.70
CA LYS A 334 18.26 -4.64 -9.92
C LYS A 334 18.82 -3.84 -11.11
N SER A 335 18.54 -2.55 -11.18
CA SER A 335 19.06 -1.63 -12.19
C SER A 335 20.41 -1.01 -11.83
N GLY A 336 21.07 -1.47 -10.74
CA GLY A 336 22.36 -0.94 -10.31
C GLY A 336 22.29 0.45 -9.65
N VAL A 337 21.10 0.90 -9.27
CA VAL A 337 20.86 2.19 -8.62
C VAL A 337 20.88 2.00 -7.10
N THR A 338 21.88 2.57 -6.44
CA THR A 338 22.10 2.51 -4.99
C THR A 338 21.56 3.75 -4.28
N THR A 339 20.24 3.87 -4.22
CA THR A 339 19.59 4.97 -3.47
C THR A 339 18.34 4.52 -2.73
N THR A 340 17.82 5.36 -1.85
CA THR A 340 16.58 5.11 -1.11
C THR A 340 15.37 5.60 -1.89
N ASP A 341 14.37 4.73 -2.06
CA ASP A 341 13.08 5.15 -2.58
C ASP A 341 12.30 5.97 -1.53
N ARG A 342 12.18 7.28 -1.76
CA ARG A 342 11.41 8.24 -0.94
C ARG A 342 10.21 8.82 -1.69
N ARG A 343 9.93 8.42 -2.94
CA ARG A 343 8.88 9.08 -3.73
C ARG A 343 7.50 8.87 -3.12
N ILE A 344 6.69 9.92 -3.12
CA ILE A 344 5.26 9.85 -2.77
C ILE A 344 4.42 10.20 -3.99
N GLY A 345 4.78 11.30 -4.66
CA GLY A 345 3.91 11.84 -5.69
C GLY A 345 4.37 13.18 -6.27
N THR A 346 3.39 13.96 -6.75
CA THR A 346 3.58 15.33 -7.25
C THR A 346 2.53 16.25 -6.63
N PHE A 347 2.96 17.39 -6.12
CA PHE A 347 2.10 18.52 -5.76
C PHE A 347 2.01 19.48 -6.95
N TYR A 348 0.80 19.89 -7.28
CA TYR A 348 0.51 20.92 -8.28
C TYR A 348 -0.05 22.14 -7.56
N ASP A 349 0.63 23.28 -7.68
CA ASP A 349 0.11 24.53 -7.13
C ASP A 349 -1.12 25.03 -7.93
N THR A 350 -1.69 26.17 -7.50
CA THR A 350 -2.86 26.76 -8.18
C THR A 350 -2.60 27.20 -9.63
N SER A 351 -1.34 27.37 -10.04
CA SER A 351 -0.97 27.65 -11.43
C SER A 351 -0.77 26.38 -12.27
N GLY A 352 -0.79 25.20 -11.62
CA GLY A 352 -0.52 23.91 -12.24
C GLY A 352 0.98 23.56 -12.30
N LYS A 353 1.85 24.34 -11.65
CA LYS A 353 3.29 24.04 -11.58
C LYS A 353 3.50 22.80 -10.71
N ALA A 354 4.32 21.88 -11.21
CA ALA A 354 4.60 20.60 -10.57
C ALA A 354 5.78 20.70 -9.59
N PHE A 355 5.61 20.06 -8.43
CA PHE A 355 6.62 19.88 -7.39
C PHE A 355 6.65 18.40 -7.00
N LYS A 356 7.76 17.75 -7.29
CA LYS A 356 8.03 16.36 -6.93
C LYS A 356 8.09 16.21 -5.41
N VAL A 357 7.24 15.31 -4.88
CA VAL A 357 7.06 15.10 -3.44
C VAL A 357 7.72 13.80 -3.01
N ASN A 358 8.57 13.90 -1.99
CA ASN A 358 9.24 12.77 -1.36
C ASN A 358 8.90 12.72 0.14
N GLY A 359 9.09 11.58 0.78
CA GLY A 359 8.79 11.40 2.20
C GLY A 359 8.74 9.94 2.64
N LEU A 360 7.83 9.65 3.55
CA LEU A 360 7.64 8.37 4.23
C LEU A 360 6.19 8.20 4.68
N VAL A 361 5.71 6.97 4.61
CA VAL A 361 4.36 6.59 5.08
C VAL A 361 4.54 5.48 6.11
N THR A 362 3.85 5.58 7.24
CA THR A 362 3.88 4.56 8.29
C THR A 362 2.51 4.44 8.92
N GLY A 363 1.86 3.30 8.74
CA GLY A 363 0.49 3.10 9.20
C GLY A 363 -0.44 4.14 8.59
N GLN A 364 -1.08 4.93 9.46
CA GLN A 364 -2.04 5.97 9.08
C GLN A 364 -1.44 7.38 9.04
N THR A 365 -0.11 7.50 9.08
CA THR A 365 0.60 8.78 9.07
C THR A 365 1.50 8.86 7.84
N ILE A 366 1.47 10.01 7.19
CA ILE A 366 2.35 10.39 6.08
C ILE A 366 3.17 11.61 6.47
N ARG A 367 4.47 11.53 6.24
CA ARG A 367 5.36 12.70 6.29
C ARG A 367 5.92 12.94 4.91
N PHE A 368 5.82 14.16 4.43
CA PHE A 368 6.22 14.50 3.07
C PHE A 368 6.80 15.90 2.98
N TYR A 369 7.57 16.13 1.91
CA TYR A 369 8.34 17.34 1.72
C TYR A 369 8.01 17.94 0.36
N ILE A 370 7.72 19.24 0.35
CA ILE A 370 7.56 20.02 -0.87
C ILE A 370 8.71 21.02 -0.87
N ASP A 371 9.59 20.90 -1.86
CA ASP A 371 10.76 21.77 -2.02
C ASP A 371 10.51 22.83 -3.09
N GLY A 372 10.23 24.06 -2.69
CA GLY A 372 10.03 25.17 -3.61
C GLY A 372 11.28 25.53 -4.41
N ARG A 373 12.48 25.18 -3.92
CA ARG A 373 13.77 25.47 -4.56
C ARG A 373 14.22 24.34 -5.49
N ASN A 374 13.71 23.13 -5.28
CA ASN A 374 13.96 21.96 -6.11
C ASN A 374 12.64 21.29 -6.54
N PRO A 375 11.85 21.91 -7.45
CA PRO A 375 10.56 21.40 -7.86
C PRO A 375 10.64 20.03 -8.56
N ASN A 376 11.80 19.64 -9.08
CA ASN A 376 12.01 18.34 -9.71
C ASN A 376 12.95 17.46 -8.89
N ALA A 377 12.77 17.40 -7.57
CA ALA A 377 13.58 16.55 -6.69
C ALA A 377 13.57 15.08 -7.14
N ARG A 378 14.77 14.46 -7.20
CA ARG A 378 14.91 13.02 -7.47
C ARG A 378 14.22 12.22 -6.37
N TRP A 379 13.74 11.02 -6.69
CA TRP A 379 12.95 10.17 -5.78
C TRP A 379 13.61 9.83 -4.43
N ASP A 380 14.89 10.14 -4.23
CA ASP A 380 15.64 9.91 -2.99
C ASP A 380 15.98 11.19 -2.21
N GLN A 381 15.74 12.36 -2.80
CA GLN A 381 16.09 13.65 -2.22
C GLN A 381 14.97 14.16 -1.32
N ILE A 382 15.26 14.30 -0.03
CA ILE A 382 14.35 15.00 0.91
C ILE A 382 14.67 16.49 0.86
N GLY A 383 13.66 17.31 0.57
CA GLY A 383 13.79 18.77 0.56
C GLY A 383 13.88 19.35 1.97
N ASN A 384 14.52 20.52 2.09
CA ASN A 384 14.67 21.25 3.36
C ASN A 384 13.73 22.46 3.46
N ASP A 385 12.74 22.57 2.58
CA ASP A 385 11.85 23.73 2.51
C ASP A 385 10.64 23.54 3.45
N ARG A 386 9.60 22.82 3.00
CA ARG A 386 8.40 22.54 3.81
C ARG A 386 8.27 21.08 4.16
N GLU A 387 8.09 20.79 5.44
CA GLU A 387 7.84 19.45 5.97
C GLU A 387 6.38 19.34 6.44
N PHE A 388 5.67 18.32 5.98
CA PHE A 388 4.29 18.02 6.35
C PHE A 388 4.24 16.72 7.15
N SER A 389 3.39 16.65 8.17
CA SER A 389 3.09 15.44 8.94
C SER A 389 1.59 15.31 9.15
N TYR A 390 0.94 14.52 8.31
CA TYR A 390 -0.51 14.34 8.30
C TYR A 390 -0.89 12.91 8.67
N THR A 391 -2.02 12.77 9.34
CA THR A 391 -2.58 11.48 9.74
C THR A 391 -4.02 11.39 9.21
N MET A 392 -4.47 10.19 8.84
CA MET A 392 -5.86 9.98 8.42
C MET A 392 -6.82 10.41 9.54
N VAL A 393 -7.86 11.16 9.17
CA VAL A 393 -8.89 11.61 10.11
C VAL A 393 -9.83 10.46 10.48
N ASP A 394 -10.11 9.58 9.51
CA ASP A 394 -10.98 8.43 9.68
C ASP A 394 -10.59 7.29 8.70
N ASN A 395 -11.22 6.14 8.88
CA ASN A 395 -11.00 4.92 8.10
C ASN A 395 -11.60 5.01 6.69
N SER A 396 -12.31 6.08 6.33
CA SER A 396 -12.80 6.27 4.96
C SER A 396 -11.65 6.59 4.00
N GLY A 397 -10.50 7.05 4.51
CA GLY A 397 -9.34 7.40 3.69
C GLY A 397 -9.62 8.57 2.75
N THR A 398 -10.56 9.45 3.11
CA THR A 398 -10.98 10.59 2.29
C THR A 398 -10.45 11.93 2.80
N ILE A 399 -10.04 12.01 4.07
CA ILE A 399 -9.51 13.22 4.71
C ILE A 399 -8.27 12.84 5.52
N MET A 400 -7.19 13.59 5.34
CA MET A 400 -6.03 13.59 6.22
C MET A 400 -5.75 15.01 6.71
N ALA A 401 -5.22 15.13 7.93
CA ALA A 401 -4.92 16.41 8.54
C ALA A 401 -3.73 16.31 9.48
N GLY A 402 -3.12 17.45 9.76
CA GLY A 402 -1.98 17.52 10.66
C GLY A 402 -1.36 18.89 10.64
N SER A 403 -0.03 18.92 10.71
CA SER A 403 0.75 20.16 10.70
C SER A 403 1.80 20.17 9.61
N HIS A 404 2.29 21.36 9.29
CA HIS A 404 3.51 21.53 8.52
C HIS A 404 4.44 22.53 9.20
N LYS A 405 5.73 22.43 8.86
CA LYS A 405 6.81 23.27 9.33
C LYS A 405 7.47 23.93 8.13
N ASP A 406 7.54 25.25 8.15
CA ASP A 406 8.21 26.08 7.15
C ASP A 406 9.73 26.17 7.43
N PRO A 407 10.55 26.69 6.49
CA PRO A 407 12.00 26.77 6.63
C PRO A 407 12.47 27.59 7.83
N ASP A 408 11.66 28.56 8.26
CA ASP A 408 11.91 29.43 9.42
C ASP A 408 11.59 28.74 10.76
N GLY A 409 11.07 27.50 10.73
CA GLY A 409 10.66 26.74 11.91
C GLY A 409 9.21 27.00 12.35
N SER A 410 8.50 27.93 11.71
CA SER A 410 7.11 28.22 12.00
C SER A 410 6.23 27.01 11.70
N ARG A 411 5.20 26.80 12.53
CA ARG A 411 4.28 25.65 12.43
C ARG A 411 2.85 26.08 12.20
N TYR A 412 2.22 25.41 11.24
CA TYR A 412 0.87 25.72 10.79
C TYR A 412 0.03 24.45 10.66
N GLY A 413 -1.29 24.62 10.64
CA GLY A 413 -2.24 23.54 10.38
C GLY A 413 -2.44 23.31 8.88
N GLY A 414 -2.84 22.11 8.52
CA GLY A 414 -3.28 21.83 7.16
C GLY A 414 -4.07 20.53 7.06
N TYR A 415 -4.80 20.40 5.97
CA TYR A 415 -5.59 19.22 5.65
C TYR A 415 -5.54 18.94 4.15
N ALA A 416 -5.91 17.72 3.79
CA ALA A 416 -6.11 17.33 2.40
C ALA A 416 -7.34 16.42 2.29
N LYS A 417 -8.08 16.53 1.17
CA LYS A 417 -9.30 15.75 0.92
C LYS A 417 -9.38 15.27 -0.53
N LYS A 418 -9.85 14.05 -0.77
CA LYS A 418 -9.89 13.44 -2.13
C LYS A 418 -10.95 13.99 -3.09
N GLN A 419 -11.82 14.90 -2.62
CA GLN A 419 -12.96 15.42 -3.38
C GLN A 419 -13.28 16.85 -2.95
N GLY A 420 -12.52 17.81 -3.47
CA GLY A 420 -12.65 19.22 -3.14
C GLY A 420 -12.21 19.56 -1.71
N LEU A 421 -12.14 20.86 -1.45
CA LEU A 421 -11.80 21.40 -0.13
C LEU A 421 -12.96 21.27 0.86
N LEU A 422 -12.67 21.44 2.15
CA LEU A 422 -13.70 21.53 3.17
C LEU A 422 -14.50 22.83 2.97
N ALA A 423 -15.83 22.72 2.91
CA ALA A 423 -16.70 23.88 2.84
C ALA A 423 -16.74 24.59 4.19
N SER A 424 -16.21 25.81 4.27
CA SER A 424 -16.32 26.65 5.47
C SER A 424 -17.42 27.69 5.26
N VAL A 425 -18.49 27.58 6.06
CA VAL A 425 -19.67 28.44 5.94
C VAL A 425 -19.55 29.73 6.74
N SER A 426 -18.83 29.69 7.87
CA SER A 426 -18.76 30.79 8.84
C SER A 426 -17.35 31.32 9.05
N GLN A 427 -17.22 32.65 9.11
CA GLN A 427 -15.96 33.34 9.32
C GLN A 427 -15.60 33.39 10.82
N THR A 428 -14.32 33.15 11.10
CA THR A 428 -13.70 33.28 12.41
C THR A 428 -13.28 34.74 12.59
N PRO A 429 -13.73 35.42 13.67
CA PRO A 429 -13.36 36.81 13.91
C PRO A 429 -11.84 37.00 13.96
N ARG A 430 -11.36 38.06 13.29
CA ARG A 430 -9.94 38.45 13.26
C ARG A 430 -9.77 39.86 13.88
N PRO A 431 -8.63 40.16 14.56
CA PRO A 431 -7.52 39.26 14.85
C PRO A 431 -7.94 38.09 15.73
N LEU A 432 -7.22 36.95 15.64
CA LEU A 432 -7.56 35.77 16.42
C LEU A 432 -7.34 36.06 17.91
N GLN A 433 -8.36 35.78 18.70
CA GLN A 433 -8.38 35.91 20.16
C GLN A 433 -9.22 34.76 20.75
N PRO A 434 -9.19 34.52 22.07
CA PRO A 434 -9.95 33.42 22.67
C PRO A 434 -11.44 33.46 22.32
N SER A 435 -12.05 34.65 22.28
CA SER A 435 -13.45 34.83 21.89
C SER A 435 -13.73 34.48 20.41
N SER A 436 -12.71 34.49 19.54
CA SER A 436 -12.84 34.04 18.15
C SER A 436 -13.22 32.56 18.06
N TYR A 437 -12.92 31.74 19.07
CA TYR A 437 -13.24 30.31 19.08
C TYR A 437 -14.61 29.98 19.67
N LEU A 438 -15.30 30.96 20.26
CA LEU A 438 -16.66 30.79 20.80
C LEU A 438 -17.67 30.62 19.67
N ALA A 439 -17.96 29.37 19.33
CA ALA A 439 -18.84 28.96 18.24
C ALA A 439 -19.14 27.46 18.33
N SER A 440 -19.95 26.98 17.39
CA SER A 440 -20.14 25.56 17.12
C SER A 440 -19.23 25.12 15.97
N TRP A 441 -18.60 23.95 16.12
CA TRP A 441 -17.60 23.43 15.20
C TRP A 441 -17.92 21.98 14.85
N ASN A 442 -18.17 21.68 13.57
CA ASN A 442 -18.19 20.30 13.07
C ASN A 442 -16.78 19.72 13.19
N THR A 443 -16.60 18.75 14.08
CA THR A 443 -15.29 18.23 14.46
C THR A 443 -15.19 16.75 14.12
N ARG A 444 -14.08 16.36 13.50
CA ARG A 444 -13.81 14.96 13.10
C ARG A 444 -12.39 14.55 13.47
N PHE A 445 -12.26 13.37 14.07
CA PHE A 445 -10.99 12.73 14.39
C PHE A 445 -11.21 11.25 14.76
N ASN A 446 -10.30 10.35 14.39
CA ASN A 446 -10.33 8.91 14.69
C ASN A 446 -11.71 8.24 14.50
N ASN A 447 -12.37 8.44 13.35
CA ASN A 447 -13.73 7.92 13.08
C ASN A 447 -14.84 8.50 13.97
N ILE A 448 -14.54 9.47 14.84
CA ILE A 448 -15.52 10.21 15.63
C ILE A 448 -15.89 11.47 14.88
N GLN A 449 -17.19 11.70 14.71
CA GLN A 449 -17.75 12.93 14.17
C GLN A 449 -18.74 13.51 15.18
N GLY A 450 -18.59 14.79 15.49
CA GLY A 450 -19.46 15.48 16.44
C GLY A 450 -19.49 16.99 16.25
N ASN A 451 -20.23 17.67 17.12
CA ASN A 451 -20.30 19.12 17.19
C ASN A 451 -19.66 19.62 18.49
N LEU A 452 -18.58 20.38 18.39
CA LEU A 452 -17.95 21.04 19.52
C LEU A 452 -18.52 22.46 19.63
N THR A 453 -19.23 22.75 20.71
CA THR A 453 -19.70 24.10 21.04
C THR A 453 -18.88 24.67 22.18
N LEU A 454 -18.05 25.68 21.88
CA LEU A 454 -17.32 26.46 22.89
C LEU A 454 -18.17 27.68 23.25
N SER A 455 -18.60 27.76 24.51
CA SER A 455 -19.70 28.66 24.92
C SER A 455 -19.25 29.87 25.72
N ARG A 456 -18.15 29.73 26.49
CA ARG A 456 -17.62 30.82 27.31
C ARG A 456 -16.11 30.72 27.51
N GLN A 457 -15.49 31.86 27.76
CA GLN A 457 -14.13 31.93 28.29
C GLN A 457 -14.17 31.70 29.81
N ASP A 458 -13.35 30.78 30.30
CA ASP A 458 -13.32 30.32 31.68
C ASP A 458 -11.90 29.87 32.04
N ASN A 459 -11.17 30.67 32.83
CA ASN A 459 -9.82 30.34 33.26
C ASN A 459 -9.78 29.56 34.59
N SER A 460 -10.93 29.25 35.19
CA SER A 460 -10.99 28.65 36.54
C SER A 460 -10.33 27.26 36.58
N PHE A 461 -10.43 26.49 35.49
CA PHE A 461 -9.85 25.16 35.36
C PHE A 461 -8.34 25.14 35.06
N LEU A 462 -7.75 26.30 34.73
CA LEU A 462 -6.33 26.41 34.43
C LEU A 462 -5.51 26.58 35.72
N SER A 463 -4.38 25.87 35.81
CA SER A 463 -3.32 26.12 36.78
C SER A 463 -2.71 27.52 36.62
N LEU A 464 -1.97 28.00 37.63
CA LEU A 464 -1.30 29.30 37.56
C LEU A 464 -0.34 29.39 36.37
N THR A 465 0.43 28.33 36.12
CA THR A 465 1.34 28.23 34.97
C THR A 465 0.57 28.32 33.65
N GLU A 466 -0.51 27.54 33.50
CA GLU A 466 -1.35 27.55 32.30
C GLU A 466 -1.97 28.92 32.04
N ARG A 467 -2.46 29.61 33.08
CA ARG A 467 -3.04 30.95 32.95
C ARG A 467 -2.04 31.97 32.42
N SER A 468 -0.74 31.77 32.62
CA SER A 468 0.28 32.67 32.05
C SER A 468 0.42 32.50 30.53
N GLN A 469 0.17 31.29 30.00
CA GLN A 469 0.45 30.91 28.62
C GLN A 469 -0.82 30.81 27.75
N TYR A 470 -1.97 30.53 28.36
CA TYR A 470 -3.21 30.19 27.66
C TYR A 470 -4.40 30.98 28.20
N SER A 471 -5.44 31.04 27.38
CA SER A 471 -6.79 31.41 27.79
C SER A 471 -7.70 30.19 27.69
N GLY A 472 -8.44 29.90 28.76
CA GLY A 472 -9.32 28.76 28.88
C GLY A 472 -10.70 29.05 28.32
N LEU A 473 -11.28 28.08 27.62
CA LEU A 473 -12.64 28.07 27.12
C LEU A 473 -13.33 26.79 27.61
N THR A 474 -14.64 26.85 27.84
CA THR A 474 -15.43 25.67 28.21
C THR A 474 -16.61 25.47 27.25
N GLY A 475 -16.97 24.22 27.06
CA GLY A 475 -17.95 23.83 26.06
C GLY A 475 -18.42 22.39 26.20
N VAL A 476 -19.11 21.94 25.17
CA VAL A 476 -19.62 20.57 25.06
C VAL A 476 -19.24 20.03 23.68
N PHE A 477 -18.74 18.80 23.63
CA PHE A 477 -18.61 18.02 22.41
C PHE A 477 -19.75 17.00 22.35
N GLN A 478 -20.61 17.15 21.35
CA GLN A 478 -21.76 16.27 21.14
C GLN A 478 -21.46 15.23 20.06
N VAL A 479 -21.62 13.95 20.38
CA VAL A 479 -21.52 12.82 19.44
C VAL A 479 -22.85 12.07 19.46
N GLY A 480 -23.60 12.14 18.35
CA GLY A 480 -24.99 11.67 18.33
C GLY A 480 -25.83 12.44 19.35
N THR A 481 -26.41 11.74 20.32
CA THR A 481 -27.20 12.33 21.42
C THR A 481 -26.39 12.54 22.70
N THR A 482 -25.15 12.07 22.77
CA THR A 482 -24.32 12.12 23.98
C THR A 482 -23.48 13.40 24.01
N ASN A 483 -23.47 14.06 25.17
CA ASN A 483 -22.72 15.28 25.43
C ASN A 483 -21.51 14.99 26.33
N TYR A 484 -20.32 15.41 25.89
CA TYR A 484 -19.08 15.32 26.65
C TYR A 484 -18.60 16.72 27.03
N PRO A 485 -18.28 17.00 28.31
CA PRO A 485 -17.64 18.25 28.68
C PRO A 485 -16.33 18.44 27.91
N ALA A 486 -16.13 19.63 27.36
CA ALA A 486 -14.91 19.99 26.64
C ALA A 486 -14.29 21.24 27.26
N GLN A 487 -12.97 21.22 27.39
CA GLN A 487 -12.17 22.36 27.79
C GLN A 487 -11.20 22.67 26.66
N ALA A 488 -11.02 23.94 26.32
CA ALA A 488 -10.05 24.35 25.31
C ALA A 488 -9.09 25.41 25.83
N LEU A 489 -7.86 25.36 25.35
CA LEU A 489 -6.77 26.26 25.70
C LEU A 489 -6.31 26.95 24.42
N VAL A 490 -6.47 28.27 24.35
CA VAL A 490 -5.98 29.09 23.23
C VAL A 490 -4.66 29.73 23.64
N SER A 491 -3.61 29.52 22.86
CA SER A 491 -2.28 30.06 23.17
C SER A 491 -2.29 31.59 23.10
N LYS A 492 -1.73 32.25 24.12
CA LYS A 492 -1.56 33.71 24.14
C LYS A 492 -0.42 34.16 23.22
N LEU A 493 0.60 33.33 23.06
CA LEU A 493 1.73 33.59 22.17
C LEU A 493 1.34 33.38 20.70
N ASN A 494 0.56 32.32 20.43
CA ASN A 494 0.13 31.93 19.08
C ASN A 494 -1.40 31.75 19.06
N PRO A 495 -2.20 32.83 18.89
CA PRO A 495 -3.67 32.74 18.96
C PRO A 495 -4.34 31.86 17.90
N ASN A 496 -3.59 31.38 16.90
CA ASN A 496 -4.04 30.36 15.96
C ASN A 496 -3.96 28.94 16.52
N GLU A 497 -3.28 28.71 17.64
CA GLU A 497 -3.15 27.39 18.27
C GLU A 497 -4.20 27.18 19.37
N ILE A 498 -4.89 26.05 19.28
CA ILE A 498 -5.90 25.61 20.24
C ILE A 498 -5.65 24.15 20.64
N SER A 499 -5.64 23.87 21.93
CA SER A 499 -5.69 22.52 22.48
C SER A 499 -7.07 22.26 23.08
N ILE A 500 -7.68 21.09 22.83
CA ILE A 500 -9.00 20.73 23.34
C ILE A 500 -8.90 19.41 24.10
N ARG A 501 -9.38 19.40 25.34
CA ARG A 501 -9.44 18.23 26.23
C ARG A 501 -10.87 17.71 26.28
N ILE A 502 -11.01 16.40 26.04
CA ILE A 502 -12.27 15.65 26.17
C ILE A 502 -11.94 14.32 26.88
N PRO A 503 -11.74 14.34 28.21
CA PRO A 503 -11.15 13.20 28.92
C PRO A 503 -11.89 11.87 28.71
N ALA A 504 -13.22 11.92 28.64
CA ALA A 504 -14.06 10.75 28.38
C ALA A 504 -13.81 10.07 27.01
N ILE A 505 -13.20 10.76 26.05
CA ILE A 505 -12.90 10.23 24.71
C ILE A 505 -11.40 9.98 24.53
N LEU A 506 -10.55 10.89 25.02
CA LEU A 506 -9.12 10.89 24.74
C LEU A 506 -8.28 10.23 25.84
N GLY A 507 -8.92 9.90 26.97
CA GLY A 507 -8.27 9.54 28.22
C GLY A 507 -7.95 10.78 29.06
N ASP A 508 -7.69 10.58 30.35
CA ASP A 508 -7.28 11.68 31.23
C ASP A 508 -5.89 12.18 30.79
N PRO A 509 -5.76 13.47 30.43
CA PRO A 509 -4.49 14.01 29.98
C PRO A 509 -3.43 13.83 31.08
N ALA A 510 -2.18 13.57 30.68
CA ALA A 510 -1.07 13.56 31.63
C ALA A 510 -1.00 14.91 32.36
N SER A 511 -0.41 14.91 33.57
CA SER A 511 -0.35 16.11 34.43
C SER A 511 0.41 17.29 33.82
N THR A 512 1.09 17.11 32.69
CA THR A 512 1.83 18.15 31.97
C THR A 512 1.35 18.30 30.52
N LEU A 513 1.04 19.55 30.15
CA LEU A 513 0.63 19.97 28.79
C LEU A 513 1.65 19.62 27.69
N GLU A 514 2.92 19.49 28.06
CA GLU A 514 4.02 19.25 27.12
C GLU A 514 3.96 17.87 26.46
N SER A 515 3.33 16.88 27.11
CA SER A 515 3.22 15.52 26.56
C SER A 515 2.32 15.46 25.32
N GLY A 516 1.35 16.35 25.20
CA GLY A 516 0.36 16.28 24.15
C GLY A 516 -0.71 15.21 24.34
N ASP A 517 -0.60 14.34 25.35
CA ASP A 517 -1.50 13.19 25.52
C ASP A 517 -2.89 13.59 26.03
N GLY A 518 -3.94 12.97 25.48
CA GLY A 518 -5.32 13.19 25.91
C GLY A 518 -5.96 14.48 25.38
N GLN A 519 -5.45 15.03 24.27
CA GLN A 519 -5.94 16.28 23.69
C GLN A 519 -5.97 16.29 22.15
N LEU A 520 -6.87 17.13 21.62
CA LEU A 520 -6.89 17.54 20.23
C LEU A 520 -6.03 18.80 20.09
N LEU A 521 -4.96 18.74 19.31
CA LEU A 521 -4.13 19.90 19.01
C LEU A 521 -4.46 20.41 17.61
N GLY A 522 -5.02 21.61 17.53
CA GLY A 522 -5.42 22.25 16.28
C GLY A 522 -4.72 23.57 16.04
N ARG A 523 -4.54 23.92 14.77
CA ARG A 523 -4.13 25.26 14.32
C ARG A 523 -5.18 25.80 13.34
N HIS A 524 -5.64 27.02 13.60
CA HIS A 524 -6.50 27.77 12.68
C HIS A 524 -5.73 28.11 11.41
N LEU A 525 -6.34 27.87 10.25
CA LEU A 525 -5.75 28.22 8.96
C LEU A 525 -5.93 29.72 8.72
N ASN A 526 -4.82 30.47 8.65
CA ASN A 526 -4.79 31.93 8.67
C ASN A 526 -5.56 32.59 7.52
N HIS A 527 -5.73 31.91 6.41
CA HIS A 527 -6.43 32.44 5.23
C HIS A 527 -7.76 31.74 4.94
N GLU A 528 -8.23 30.91 5.87
CA GLU A 528 -9.54 30.27 5.78
C GLU A 528 -10.56 30.98 6.67
N ARG A 529 -11.85 30.82 6.31
CA ARG A 529 -12.95 31.44 7.03
C ARG A 529 -13.09 30.81 8.42
N GLY A 530 -13.09 29.50 8.53
CA GLY A 530 -13.29 28.83 9.82
C GLY A 530 -12.91 27.37 9.77
N VAL A 531 -11.63 27.10 9.54
CA VAL A 531 -11.07 25.75 9.57
C VAL A 531 -9.92 25.71 10.56
N VAL A 532 -9.96 24.73 11.46
CA VAL A 532 -8.84 24.32 12.31
C VAL A 532 -8.44 22.91 11.88
N ALA A 533 -7.16 22.67 11.68
CA ALA A 533 -6.62 21.36 11.36
C ALA A 533 -5.43 21.02 12.25
N GLY A 534 -5.21 19.73 12.50
CA GLY A 534 -4.12 19.28 13.36
C GLY A 534 -4.19 17.78 13.65
N SER A 535 -3.84 17.40 14.86
CA SER A 535 -3.78 16.00 15.30
C SER A 535 -4.57 15.79 16.59
N ALA A 536 -5.09 14.58 16.78
CA ALA A 536 -5.63 14.10 18.05
C ALA A 536 -4.64 13.10 18.66
N TYR A 537 -4.29 13.30 19.92
CA TYR A 537 -3.35 12.47 20.66
C TYR A 537 -4.07 11.81 21.84
N TYR A 538 -3.91 10.49 21.94
CA TYR A 538 -4.57 9.66 22.94
C TYR A 538 -3.56 9.22 23.99
N THR A 539 -4.02 9.04 25.24
CA THR A 539 -3.15 8.59 26.35
C THR A 539 -2.55 7.19 26.15
N ASN A 540 -3.07 6.41 25.20
CA ASN A 540 -2.50 5.11 24.81
C ASN A 540 -1.45 5.22 23.68
N GLY A 541 -1.00 6.44 23.33
CA GLY A 541 -0.01 6.71 22.29
C GLY A 541 -0.56 6.68 20.87
N LYS A 542 -1.88 6.49 20.67
CA LYS A 542 -2.50 6.57 19.35
C LYS A 542 -2.53 8.03 18.87
N GLU A 543 -2.40 8.22 17.56
CA GLU A 543 -2.59 9.51 16.87
C GLU A 543 -3.65 9.39 15.76
N SER A 544 -4.40 10.45 15.51
CA SER A 544 -5.22 10.61 14.29
C SER A 544 -5.20 12.04 13.77
N GLY A 545 -5.60 12.27 12.51
CA GLY A 545 -5.85 13.63 12.03
C GLY A 545 -7.04 14.27 12.73
N LEU A 546 -7.04 15.59 12.83
CA LEU A 546 -8.12 16.43 13.35
C LEU A 546 -8.51 17.49 12.32
N VAL A 547 -9.81 17.62 12.06
CA VAL A 547 -10.38 18.79 11.38
C VAL A 547 -11.59 19.31 12.15
N MET A 548 -11.67 20.64 12.27
CA MET A 548 -12.82 21.35 12.79
C MET A 548 -13.26 22.41 11.80
N VAL A 549 -14.53 22.43 11.46
CA VAL A 549 -15.13 23.41 10.55
C VAL A 549 -16.18 24.21 11.31
N ARG A 550 -16.05 25.54 11.31
CA ARG A 550 -16.99 26.45 11.98
C ARG A 550 -18.35 26.40 11.28
N ASN A 551 -19.40 26.16 12.06
CA ASN A 551 -20.79 26.25 11.61
C ASN A 551 -21.27 27.70 11.56
#